data_AF-A0A954LM43-F1
#
_entry.id   AF-A0A954LM43-F1
#
_cell.length_a   1.000
_cell.length_b   1.000
_cell.length_c   1.000
_cell.angle_alpha   90.00
_cell.angle_beta   90.00
_cell.angle_gamma   90.00
#
_symmetry.space_group_name_H-M   'P 1'
#
loop_
_entity.id
_entity.type
_entity.pdbx_description
1 polymer ?
#
loop_
_entity_poly.entity_id
_entity_poly.type
_entity_poly.pdbx_seq_one_letter_code
_entity_poly.pdbx_strand_id
1 'polypeptide(L)'
;MKWFNTLFGVWACSLGLLTASSVQGDTIELANGDVLNGQVISLDGKELVLKSDLLGELKLDRKKVSAIHLGDKPVRTQQAAPVAGNP
;
A
#
# COMPACT_ATOMS: atom_id res chain seq x y z
N MET A 1 -36.19 -1.61 47.55
CA MET A 1 -37.11 -1.45 46.40
C MET A 1 -36.75 -0.17 45.65
N LYS A 2 -36.82 -0.21 44.31
CA LYS A 2 -36.43 0.80 43.29
C LYS A 2 -34.93 0.68 42.89
N TRP A 3 -34.47 -0.08 41.89
CA TRP A 3 -35.07 -0.52 40.61
C TRP A 3 -35.72 0.64 39.84
N PHE A 4 -34.90 1.52 39.24
CA PHE A 4 -35.30 2.26 38.03
C PHE A 4 -34.08 2.84 37.30
N ASN A 5 -33.67 2.12 36.27
CA ASN A 5 -32.90 2.50 35.08
C ASN A 5 -32.14 3.83 35.07
N THR A 6 -30.82 3.67 34.88
CA THR A 6 -29.86 4.54 34.20
C THR A 6 -30.41 5.05 32.86
N LEU A 7 -31.30 6.04 32.93
CA LEU A 7 -31.75 6.89 31.82
C LEU A 7 -30.94 8.19 31.81
N PHE A 8 -29.62 8.13 31.74
CA PHE A 8 -28.78 9.31 31.48
C PHE A 8 -27.49 8.85 30.80
N GLY A 9 -27.30 9.26 29.53
CA GLY A 9 -26.10 8.92 28.78
C GLY A 9 -26.25 8.94 27.26
N VAL A 10 -27.41 9.35 26.72
CA VAL A 10 -27.51 9.74 25.30
C VAL A 10 -27.14 11.23 25.20
N TRP A 11 -25.86 11.55 25.38
CA TRP A 11 -25.34 12.89 25.11
C TRP A 11 -23.85 12.81 24.76
N ALA A 12 -23.46 13.48 23.67
CA ALA A 12 -22.17 13.44 22.97
C ALA A 12 -21.97 12.18 22.10
N CYS A 13 -22.73 11.99 21.02
CA CYS A 13 -22.40 12.59 19.71
C CYS A 13 -20.90 12.64 19.41
N SER A 14 -20.48 11.69 18.56
CA SER A 14 -19.70 12.00 17.37
C SER A 14 -18.29 12.52 17.58
N LEU A 15 -17.39 11.69 18.11
CA LEU A 15 -15.96 11.86 17.81
C LEU A 15 -15.28 10.50 17.63
N GLY A 16 -15.86 9.68 16.77
CA GLY A 16 -15.13 8.59 16.13
C GLY A 16 -14.12 9.21 15.18
N LEU A 17 -12.94 9.56 15.70
CA LEU A 17 -11.77 9.88 14.89
C LEU A 17 -11.53 8.70 13.95
N LEU A 18 -11.86 8.89 12.69
CA LEU A 18 -11.38 8.06 11.60
C LEU A 18 -9.85 8.12 11.65
N THR A 19 -9.22 7.14 12.28
CA THR A 19 -7.82 6.85 12.04
C THR A 19 -7.75 6.35 10.61
N ALA A 20 -7.53 7.28 9.67
CA ALA A 20 -7.14 6.97 8.32
C ALA A 20 -5.78 6.27 8.41
N SER A 21 -5.81 4.95 8.52
CA SER A 21 -4.66 4.11 8.32
C SER A 21 -4.23 4.32 6.88
N SER A 22 -3.37 5.31 6.64
CA SER A 22 -2.72 5.49 5.35
C SER A 22 -1.96 4.20 5.08
N VAL A 23 -2.55 3.31 4.30
CA VAL A 23 -1.87 2.12 3.82
C VAL A 23 -0.76 2.63 2.92
N GLN A 24 0.45 2.76 3.48
CA GLN A 24 1.63 3.23 2.76
C GLN A 24 2.03 2.13 1.78
N GLY A 25 1.43 2.15 0.60
CA GLY A 25 1.82 1.38 -0.58
C GLY A 25 2.47 2.31 -1.60
N ASP A 26 3.14 1.71 -2.57
CA ASP A 26 3.62 2.41 -3.76
C ASP A 26 2.42 2.76 -4.63
N THR A 27 2.44 3.96 -5.21
CA THR A 27 1.40 4.47 -6.10
C THR A 27 1.97 4.66 -7.50
N ILE A 28 1.32 4.05 -8.49
CA ILE A 28 1.71 4.11 -9.90
C ILE A 28 0.63 4.87 -10.65
N GLU A 29 1.01 5.99 -11.27
CA GLU A 29 0.15 6.73 -12.18
C GLU A 29 0.46 6.29 -13.61
N LEU A 30 -0.57 5.84 -14.31
CA LEU A 30 -0.50 5.45 -15.71
C LEU A 30 -0.72 6.65 -16.63
N ALA A 31 -0.19 6.60 -17.85
CA ALA A 31 -0.28 7.68 -18.84
C ALA A 31 -1.71 7.98 -19.29
N ASN A 32 -2.67 7.08 -19.02
CA ASN A 32 -4.10 7.28 -19.24
C ASN A 32 -4.81 7.94 -18.04
N GLY A 33 -4.10 8.22 -16.94
CA GLY A 33 -4.65 8.82 -15.72
C GLY A 33 -5.13 7.81 -14.67
N ASP A 34 -4.99 6.50 -14.90
CA ASP A 34 -5.29 5.49 -13.89
C ASP A 34 -4.24 5.50 -12.77
N VAL A 35 -4.70 5.26 -11.54
CA VAL A 35 -3.83 5.20 -10.36
C VAL A 35 -3.92 3.82 -9.72
N LEU A 36 -2.79 3.13 -9.66
CA LEU A 36 -2.67 1.80 -9.10
C LEU A 36 -1.89 1.84 -7.79
N ASN A 37 -2.44 1.23 -6.75
CA ASN A 37 -1.79 1.10 -5.45
C ASN A 37 -1.31 -0.33 -5.24
N GLY A 38 -0.06 -0.49 -4.80
CA GLY A 38 0.51 -1.80 -4.55
C GLY A 38 1.94 -1.75 -4.05
N GLN A 39 2.68 -2.82 -4.25
CA GLN A 39 4.11 -2.90 -3.98
C GLN A 39 4.86 -3.14 -5.28
N VAL A 40 5.83 -2.29 -5.59
CA VAL A 40 6.70 -2.48 -6.74
C VAL A 40 7.66 -3.64 -6.45
N ILE A 41 7.51 -4.73 -7.19
CA ILE A 41 8.32 -5.94 -7.04
C ILE A 41 9.57 -5.85 -7.91
N SER A 42 9.45 -5.27 -9.11
CA SER A 42 10.56 -5.06 -10.03
C SER A 42 10.31 -3.84 -10.89
N LEU A 43 11.35 -3.06 -11.16
CA LEU A 43 11.33 -1.91 -12.05
C LEU A 43 12.55 -1.99 -12.96
N ASP A 44 12.30 -2.18 -14.25
CA ASP A 44 13.31 -2.13 -15.31
C ASP A 44 13.00 -0.97 -16.29
N GLY A 45 13.93 -0.68 -17.21
CA GLY A 45 13.71 0.29 -18.28
C GLY A 45 12.58 -0.08 -19.25
N LYS A 46 12.17 -1.36 -19.29
CA LYS A 46 11.09 -1.84 -20.18
C LYS A 46 9.79 -2.14 -19.46
N GLU A 47 9.85 -2.69 -18.24
CA GLU A 47 8.68 -3.24 -17.56
C GLU A 47 8.70 -2.89 -16.06
N LEU A 48 7.50 -2.69 -15.52
CA LEU A 48 7.24 -2.51 -14.10
C LEU A 48 6.34 -3.65 -13.63
N VAL A 49 6.75 -4.36 -12.58
CA VAL A 49 5.95 -5.41 -11.94
C VAL A 49 5.40 -4.85 -10.62
N LEU A 50 4.09 -4.66 -10.57
CA LEU A 50 3.37 -4.19 -9.40
C LEU A 50 2.58 -5.34 -8.80
N LYS A 51 2.72 -5.60 -7.51
CA LYS A 51 1.86 -6.52 -6.77
C LYS A 51 0.79 -5.73 -6.01
N SER A 52 -0.45 -5.88 -6.41
CA SER A 52 -1.61 -5.33 -5.72
C SER A 52 -2.30 -6.45 -4.93
N ASP A 53 -2.75 -6.17 -3.72
CA ASP A 53 -3.54 -7.13 -2.93
C ASP A 53 -4.88 -7.46 -3.58
N LEU A 54 -5.44 -6.54 -4.38
CA LEU A 54 -6.74 -6.70 -5.04
C LEU A 54 -6.63 -7.40 -6.40
N LEU A 55 -5.61 -7.04 -7.18
CA LEU A 55 -5.46 -7.49 -8.57
C LEU A 55 -4.39 -8.58 -8.74
N GLY A 56 -3.62 -8.87 -7.70
CA GLY A 56 -2.47 -9.76 -7.76
C GLY A 56 -1.25 -9.10 -8.42
N GLU A 57 -0.44 -9.90 -9.11
CA GLU A 57 0.73 -9.41 -9.83
C GLU A 57 0.34 -8.85 -11.20
N LEU A 58 0.67 -7.58 -11.42
CA LEU A 58 0.42 -6.86 -12.66
C LEU A 58 1.73 -6.46 -13.33
N LYS A 59 1.86 -6.81 -14.60
CA LYS A 59 3.00 -6.41 -15.45
C LYS A 59 2.57 -5.23 -16.31
N LEU A 60 3.23 -4.10 -16.10
CA LEU A 60 2.98 -2.83 -16.76
C LEU A 60 4.16 -2.49 -17.66
N ASP A 61 3.87 -2.11 -18.89
CA ASP A 61 4.89 -1.61 -19.81
C ASP A 61 5.38 -0.25 -19.30
N ARG A 62 6.70 -0.05 -19.18
CA ARG A 62 7.28 1.17 -18.60
C ARG A 62 6.86 2.42 -19.36
N LYS A 63 6.56 2.30 -20.67
CA LYS A 63 6.06 3.37 -21.53
C LYS A 63 4.68 3.89 -21.14
N LYS A 64 3.89 3.06 -20.46
CA LYS A 64 2.54 3.40 -20.01
C LYS A 64 2.52 3.99 -18.60
N VAL A 65 3.67 4.05 -17.92
CA VAL A 65 3.79 4.58 -16.56
C VAL A 65 4.24 6.04 -16.63
N SER A 66 3.39 6.94 -16.13
CA SER A 66 3.63 8.38 -16.05
C SER A 66 4.49 8.71 -14.83
N ALA A 67 4.06 8.29 -13.65
CA ALA A 67 4.76 8.56 -12.39
C ALA A 67 4.77 7.34 -11.47
N ILE A 68 5.83 7.25 -10.66
CA ILE A 68 6.04 6.21 -9.66
C ILE A 68 6.30 6.92 -8.33
N HIS A 69 5.37 6.79 -7.40
CA HIS A 69 5.51 7.27 -6.04
C HIS A 69 5.81 6.07 -5.15
N LEU A 70 7.07 5.90 -4.77
CA LEU A 70 7.46 4.89 -3.81
C LEU A 70 7.09 5.38 -2.41
N GLY A 71 6.43 4.53 -1.63
CA GLY A 71 6.12 4.85 -0.25
C GLY A 71 7.38 4.89 0.63
N ASP A 72 7.25 5.36 1.86
CA ASP A 72 8.33 5.44 2.88
C ASP A 72 8.84 4.05 3.38
N LYS A 73 8.54 2.97 2.66
CA LYS A 73 9.00 1.64 3.05
C LYS A 73 10.49 1.49 2.73
N PRO A 74 11.33 1.07 3.70
CA PRO A 74 12.75 0.89 3.44
C PRO A 74 12.94 -0.18 2.37
N VAL A 75 13.70 0.16 1.32
CA VAL A 75 14.11 -0.77 0.27
C VAL A 75 15.00 -1.84 0.91
N ARG A 76 14.42 -3.01 1.19
CA ARG A 76 15.21 -4.17 1.62
C ARG A 76 15.85 -4.77 0.37
N THR A 77 17.08 -4.36 0.06
CA THR A 77 17.92 -5.11 -0.85
C THR A 77 18.00 -6.53 -0.33
N GLN A 78 17.32 -7.48 -1.00
CA GLN A 78 17.50 -8.88 -0.71
C GLN A 78 18.98 -9.17 -0.92
N GLN A 79 19.68 -9.42 0.17
CA GLN A 79 21.07 -9.86 0.18
C GLN A 79 21.16 -11.02 -0.80
N ALA A 80 21.82 -10.80 -1.93
CA ALA A 80 22.29 -11.88 -2.77
C ALA A 80 22.99 -12.85 -1.81
N ALA A 81 22.50 -14.08 -1.73
CA ALA A 81 23.13 -15.12 -0.94
C ALA A 81 24.64 -15.05 -1.24
N PRO A 82 25.52 -15.12 -0.22
CA PRO A 82 26.95 -15.10 -0.48
C PRO A 82 27.18 -16.17 -1.54
N VAL A 83 27.65 -15.73 -2.72
CA VAL A 83 28.13 -16.64 -3.76
C VAL A 83 29.21 -17.44 -3.06
N ALA A 84 28.83 -18.62 -2.59
CA ALA A 84 29.73 -19.55 -1.95
C ALA A 84 30.70 -19.95 -3.05
N GLY A 85 31.82 -19.23 -3.10
CA GLY A 85 32.96 -19.59 -3.90
C GLY A 85 33.31 -21.01 -3.51
N ASN A 86 33.30 -21.90 -4.50
CA ASN A 86 33.86 -23.23 -4.36
C ASN A 86 34.44 -23.61 -5.73
N PRO A 87 35.60 -24.27 -5.80
CA PRO A 87 36.60 -24.58 -4.76
C PRO A 87 37.80 -23.62 -4.70
#